data_AF-A0A6J4NY02-F1
#
_entry.id   AF-A0A6J4NY02-F1
#
_cell.length_a   1.000
_cell.length_b   1.000
_cell.length_c   1.000
_cell.angle_alpha   90.00
_cell.angle_beta   90.00
_cell.angle_gamma   90.00
#
_symmetry.space_group_name_H-M   'P 1'
#
loop_
_entity.id
_entity.type
_entity.pdbx_description
1 polymer ?
#
loop_
_entity_poly.entity_id
_entity_poly.type
_entity_poly.pdbx_seq_one_letter_code
_entity_poly.pdbx_strand_id
1 'polypeptide(L)'
;MLAATAALTSVLVTSPAASAAPGSPAGAAAPTAPASASSPLMGPVGDAGSGGVAGEVTDEELLDDLATAVAVTDAYWARHLPADLGQPYDPPGLASGADGVPGLYDGTVDALACHGEVLPVGNAVYCGGPDDDWIAADLALLRAAQDLGDAFVYVVLAHEWGHAVQARLPQEAHWAAYELQADCLAGAALQGAADEGALVVDPTDPQEVLDSYAALDGTPWGDGGTHGSAQERYAAFERGVVGGPVGCLPV
;
A
#
# COMPACT_ATOMS: atom_id res chain seq x y z
N MET A 1 14.45 -10.01 61.68
CA MET A 1 15.27 -8.80 61.47
C MET A 1 16.71 -9.22 61.20
N LEU A 2 17.11 -9.28 59.93
CA LEU A 2 18.52 -9.23 59.52
C LEU A 2 18.54 -8.55 58.15
N ALA A 3 19.11 -7.36 58.11
CA ALA A 3 19.39 -6.59 56.90
C ALA A 3 20.84 -6.85 56.50
N ALA A 4 21.08 -7.13 55.22
CA ALA A 4 22.42 -7.18 54.65
C ALA A 4 22.44 -6.25 53.42
N THR A 5 23.16 -5.15 53.57
CA THR A 5 23.47 -4.14 52.56
C THR A 5 24.47 -4.68 51.54
N ALA A 6 24.14 -4.60 50.24
CA ALA A 6 25.07 -4.86 49.14
C ALA A 6 25.64 -3.53 48.61
N ALA A 7 26.96 -3.43 48.56
CA ALA A 7 27.68 -2.28 48.00
C ALA A 7 27.98 -2.53 46.51
N LEU A 8 27.66 -1.54 45.66
CA LEU A 8 28.04 -1.50 44.25
C LEU A 8 29.48 -0.98 44.10
N THR A 9 30.32 -1.71 43.37
CA THR A 9 31.64 -1.26 42.89
C THR A 9 31.60 -1.12 41.37
N SER A 10 31.67 0.12 40.90
CA SER A 10 31.80 0.48 39.48
C SER A 10 33.19 0.13 38.95
N VAL A 11 33.27 -0.55 37.81
CA VAL A 11 34.51 -0.81 37.07
C VAL A 11 34.56 0.12 35.86
N LEU A 12 35.51 1.05 35.87
CA LEU A 12 35.94 1.83 34.70
C LEU A 12 36.87 0.97 33.85
N VAL A 13 36.57 0.84 32.55
CA VAL A 13 37.46 0.22 31.57
C VAL A 13 38.02 1.32 30.67
N THR A 14 39.34 1.43 30.67
CA THR A 14 40.13 2.37 29.88
C THR A 14 40.52 1.76 28.54
N SER A 15 40.35 2.52 27.45
CA SER A 15 40.83 2.17 26.11
C SER A 15 42.33 2.44 25.95
N PRO A 16 43.08 1.59 25.23
CA PRO A 16 44.43 1.94 24.75
C PRO A 16 44.39 2.54 23.34
N ALA A 17 45.29 3.50 23.11
CA ALA A 17 45.61 4.07 21.81
C ALA A 17 46.85 3.41 21.19
N ALA A 18 46.92 3.46 19.85
CA ALA A 18 48.09 3.74 18.99
C ALA A 18 48.34 2.74 17.84
N SER A 19 48.34 3.22 16.59
CA SER A 19 49.55 3.37 15.75
C SER A 19 49.24 3.73 14.29
N ALA A 20 50.21 4.36 13.64
CA ALA A 20 50.11 5.13 12.40
C ALA A 20 50.42 4.34 11.09
N ALA A 21 49.74 4.78 10.01
CA ALA A 21 50.06 4.93 8.56
C ALA A 21 51.12 4.04 7.86
N PRO A 22 50.95 3.67 6.55
CA PRO A 22 51.20 4.61 5.43
C PRO A 22 50.39 4.42 4.11
N GLY A 23 50.27 5.50 3.33
CA GLY A 23 50.38 5.49 1.85
C GLY A 23 49.12 5.29 1.00
N SER A 24 48.49 6.40 0.56
CA SER A 24 47.53 6.39 -0.56
C SER A 24 48.25 6.61 -1.90
N PRO A 25 48.09 5.74 -2.91
CA PRO A 25 48.22 6.14 -4.30
C PRO A 25 46.89 6.70 -4.82
N ALA A 26 46.97 7.88 -5.43
CA ALA A 26 45.90 8.49 -6.19
C ALA A 26 45.63 7.70 -7.49
N GLY A 27 44.35 7.63 -7.88
CA GLY A 27 43.95 7.47 -9.28
C GLY A 27 43.45 6.08 -9.69
N ALA A 28 42.16 5.83 -9.50
CA ALA A 28 41.38 4.98 -10.40
C ALA A 28 39.99 5.59 -10.54
N ALA A 29 39.65 5.97 -11.77
CA ALA A 29 38.39 6.60 -12.12
C ALA A 29 37.20 5.71 -11.76
N ALA A 30 36.18 6.30 -11.15
CA ALA A 30 34.90 5.65 -10.92
C ALA A 30 34.27 5.23 -12.27
N PRO A 31 33.66 4.05 -12.38
CA PRO A 31 32.83 3.73 -13.54
C PRO A 31 31.62 4.67 -13.52
N THR A 32 31.48 5.44 -14.60
CA THR A 32 30.29 6.24 -14.90
C THR A 32 29.06 5.33 -14.88
N ALA A 33 28.14 5.62 -13.96
CA ALA A 33 26.80 5.05 -14.01
C ALA A 33 26.17 5.42 -15.37
N PRO A 34 25.55 4.46 -16.10
CA PRO A 34 24.72 4.84 -17.23
C PRO A 34 23.50 5.58 -16.71
N ALA A 35 23.18 6.65 -17.42
CA ALA A 35 22.10 7.58 -17.14
C ALA A 35 20.72 6.89 -17.18
N SER A 36 19.84 7.43 -16.33
CA SER A 36 18.38 7.50 -16.44
C SER A 36 17.70 6.62 -17.49
N ALA A 37 17.05 5.54 -17.02
CA ALA A 37 15.87 5.00 -17.67
C ALA A 37 14.65 5.69 -17.04
N SER A 38 14.29 6.86 -17.55
CA SER A 38 12.94 7.39 -17.33
C SER A 38 12.01 6.63 -18.28
N SER A 39 11.15 5.79 -17.73
CA SER A 39 9.88 5.43 -18.35
C SER A 39 8.81 5.81 -17.33
N PRO A 40 7.92 6.79 -17.62
CA PRO A 40 6.92 7.19 -16.67
C PRO A 40 5.82 6.11 -16.60
N LEU A 41 5.44 5.79 -15.37
CA LEU A 41 4.07 5.66 -14.85
C LEU A 41 2.97 5.73 -15.91
N MET A 42 2.15 4.67 -16.00
CA MET A 42 0.94 4.56 -16.83
C MET A 42 1.06 5.13 -18.27
N GLY A 43 1.36 4.25 -19.24
CA GLY A 43 1.49 4.64 -20.65
C GLY A 43 0.15 5.05 -21.30
N PRO A 44 0.16 5.93 -22.33
CA PRO A 44 -1.06 6.40 -22.96
C PRO A 44 -1.47 5.50 -24.14
N VAL A 45 -2.77 5.21 -24.31
CA VAL A 45 -3.38 5.01 -25.64
C VAL A 45 -4.91 5.03 -25.62
N GLY A 46 -5.50 5.95 -26.41
CA GLY A 46 -6.74 5.70 -27.15
C GLY A 46 -7.94 6.63 -26.89
N ASP A 47 -8.03 7.71 -27.66
CA ASP A 47 -9.16 8.63 -27.95
C ASP A 47 -10.55 8.38 -27.31
N ALA A 48 -10.82 9.19 -26.28
CA ALA A 48 -12.03 9.97 -25.98
C ALA A 48 -13.43 9.29 -25.99
N GLY A 49 -13.87 9.01 -24.76
CA GLY A 49 -15.23 9.25 -24.28
C GLY A 49 -15.21 9.00 -22.77
N SER A 50 -15.32 9.97 -21.87
CA SER A 50 -15.91 11.31 -21.87
C SER A 50 -14.89 12.30 -21.30
N GLY A 51 -14.76 13.47 -21.91
CA GLY A 51 -14.05 14.58 -21.28
C GLY A 51 -14.84 15.07 -20.07
N GLY A 52 -14.57 14.49 -18.90
CA GLY A 52 -14.93 15.06 -17.62
C GLY A 52 -13.96 16.19 -17.32
N VAL A 53 -14.48 17.42 -17.21
CA VAL A 53 -13.81 18.47 -16.43
C VAL A 53 -13.62 17.91 -15.03
N ALA A 54 -12.48 18.16 -14.37
CA ALA A 54 -12.29 17.92 -12.92
C ALA A 54 -13.57 18.36 -12.18
N GLY A 55 -14.42 17.38 -11.93
CA GLY A 55 -15.77 17.51 -11.41
C GLY A 55 -15.78 16.73 -10.13
N GLU A 56 -16.46 17.25 -9.12
CA GLU A 56 -16.61 16.57 -7.83
C GLU A 56 -17.08 15.12 -8.09
N VAL A 57 -16.29 14.13 -7.67
CA VAL A 57 -16.64 12.70 -7.77
C VAL A 57 -17.97 12.50 -7.06
N THR A 58 -19.03 12.20 -7.81
CA THR A 58 -20.35 11.98 -7.21
C THR A 58 -20.37 10.69 -6.39
N ASP A 59 -21.33 10.55 -5.47
CA ASP A 59 -21.51 9.26 -4.77
C ASP A 59 -21.83 8.11 -5.75
N GLU A 60 -22.44 8.39 -6.91
CA GLU A 60 -22.70 7.38 -7.95
C GLU A 60 -21.40 6.95 -8.63
N GLU A 61 -20.56 7.90 -9.04
CA GLU A 61 -19.23 7.62 -9.62
C GLU A 61 -18.33 6.90 -8.62
N LEU A 62 -18.31 7.31 -7.35
CA LEU A 62 -17.56 6.62 -6.29
C LEU A 62 -17.94 5.14 -6.16
N LEU A 63 -19.24 4.82 -6.25
CA LEU A 63 -19.71 3.43 -6.16
C LEU A 63 -19.33 2.62 -7.39
N ASP A 64 -19.35 3.23 -8.57
CA ASP A 64 -18.88 2.61 -9.81
C ASP A 64 -17.35 2.37 -9.78
N ASP A 65 -16.58 3.33 -9.24
CA ASP A 65 -15.13 3.21 -9.04
C ASP A 65 -14.80 2.13 -8.03
N LEU A 66 -15.53 2.06 -6.91
CA LEU A 66 -15.35 1.00 -5.92
C LEU A 66 -15.60 -0.37 -6.54
N ALA A 67 -16.70 -0.53 -7.29
CA ALA A 67 -17.01 -1.78 -7.98
C ALA A 67 -15.93 -2.15 -9.01
N THR A 68 -15.41 -1.17 -9.74
CA THR A 68 -14.33 -1.36 -10.71
C THR A 68 -13.03 -1.75 -10.02
N ALA A 69 -12.62 -1.02 -8.98
CA ALA A 69 -11.43 -1.30 -8.17
C ALA A 69 -11.45 -2.74 -7.62
N VAL A 70 -12.58 -3.18 -7.09
CA VAL A 70 -12.80 -4.56 -6.67
C VAL A 70 -12.59 -5.53 -7.82
N ALA A 71 -13.28 -5.32 -8.95
CA ALA A 71 -13.26 -6.25 -10.06
C ALA A 71 -11.87 -6.40 -10.71
N VAL A 72 -11.16 -5.29 -10.93
CA VAL A 72 -9.85 -5.30 -11.59
C VAL A 72 -8.77 -5.88 -10.67
N THR A 73 -8.81 -5.56 -9.38
CA THR A 73 -7.84 -6.04 -8.39
C THR A 73 -8.01 -7.54 -8.15
N ASP A 74 -9.25 -8.01 -8.00
CA ASP A 74 -9.56 -9.44 -7.86
C ASP A 74 -9.06 -10.24 -9.07
N ALA A 75 -9.42 -9.76 -10.28
CA ALA A 75 -9.05 -10.43 -11.52
C ALA A 75 -7.53 -10.47 -11.72
N TYR A 76 -6.81 -9.41 -11.35
CA TYR A 76 -5.36 -9.36 -11.40
C TYR A 76 -4.75 -10.42 -10.48
N TRP A 77 -5.14 -10.45 -9.19
CA TRP A 77 -4.54 -11.39 -8.24
C TRP A 77 -4.90 -12.85 -8.51
N ALA A 78 -6.09 -13.11 -9.08
CA ALA A 78 -6.46 -14.44 -9.56
C ALA A 78 -5.49 -14.99 -10.63
N ARG A 79 -4.87 -14.12 -11.42
CA ARG A 79 -3.84 -14.51 -12.41
C ARG A 79 -2.45 -14.52 -11.80
N HIS A 80 -2.07 -13.45 -11.12
CA HIS A 80 -0.68 -13.14 -10.82
C HIS A 80 -0.18 -13.76 -9.51
N LEU A 81 -1.05 -13.96 -8.50
CA LEU A 81 -0.63 -14.64 -7.27
C LEU A 81 -0.18 -16.09 -7.55
N PRO A 82 -0.92 -16.90 -8.33
CA PRO A 82 -0.46 -18.24 -8.70
C PRO A 82 0.67 -18.24 -9.72
N ALA A 83 0.61 -17.38 -10.75
CA ALA A 83 1.56 -17.41 -11.85
C ALA A 83 2.95 -16.90 -11.46
N ASP A 84 3.02 -15.80 -10.70
CA ASP A 84 4.28 -15.09 -10.45
C ASP A 84 4.84 -15.37 -9.06
N LEU A 85 3.97 -15.62 -8.07
CA LEU A 85 4.36 -15.84 -6.68
C LEU A 85 4.17 -17.30 -6.21
N GLY A 86 3.56 -18.14 -7.05
CA GLY A 86 3.40 -19.57 -6.79
C GLY A 86 2.46 -19.90 -5.62
N GLN A 87 1.62 -18.95 -5.19
CA GLN A 87 0.63 -19.16 -4.13
C GLN A 87 -0.77 -19.34 -4.71
N PRO A 88 -1.61 -20.21 -4.13
CA PRO A 88 -3.01 -20.29 -4.55
C PRO A 88 -3.71 -18.96 -4.28
N TYR A 89 -4.63 -18.57 -5.18
CA TYR A 89 -5.51 -17.44 -4.96
C TYR A 89 -6.89 -17.93 -4.54
N ASP A 90 -7.29 -17.52 -3.35
CA ASP A 90 -8.67 -17.51 -2.87
C ASP A 90 -9.04 -16.02 -2.73
N PRO A 91 -10.13 -15.49 -3.30
CA PRO A 91 -10.44 -14.06 -3.14
C PRO A 91 -10.90 -13.76 -1.71
N PRO A 92 -10.51 -12.61 -1.11
CA PRO A 92 -11.13 -12.17 0.13
C PRO A 92 -12.62 -11.89 -0.11
N GLY A 93 -13.44 -12.07 0.92
CA GLY A 93 -14.81 -11.58 0.94
C GLY A 93 -14.87 -10.05 0.89
N LEU A 94 -16.06 -9.52 0.69
CA LEU A 94 -16.36 -8.10 0.73
C LEU A 94 -17.45 -7.87 1.75
N ALA A 95 -17.10 -7.31 2.91
CA ALA A 95 -18.10 -7.02 3.94
C ALA A 95 -18.88 -5.76 3.56
N SER A 96 -20.14 -5.71 3.97
CA SER A 96 -21.06 -4.62 3.65
C SER A 96 -21.74 -4.08 4.88
N GLY A 97 -21.99 -2.78 4.88
CA GLY A 97 -22.90 -2.10 5.79
C GLY A 97 -24.37 -2.39 5.51
N ALA A 98 -25.25 -1.59 6.10
CA ALA A 98 -26.70 -1.74 5.95
C ALA A 98 -27.21 -1.46 4.52
N ASP A 99 -26.44 -0.75 3.70
CA ASP A 99 -26.75 -0.49 2.29
C ASP A 99 -26.56 -1.71 1.37
N GLY A 100 -25.80 -2.71 1.82
CA GLY A 100 -25.50 -3.93 1.08
C GLY A 100 -24.51 -3.76 -0.06
N VAL A 101 -23.75 -2.66 -0.12
CA VAL A 101 -22.72 -2.45 -1.14
C VAL A 101 -21.48 -3.28 -0.78
N PRO A 102 -21.01 -4.21 -1.64
CA PRO A 102 -19.84 -5.03 -1.34
C PRO A 102 -18.58 -4.19 -1.10
N GLY A 103 -17.97 -4.36 0.08
CA GLY A 103 -16.72 -3.70 0.43
C GLY A 103 -16.90 -2.28 0.98
N LEU A 104 -18.14 -1.84 1.23
CA LEU A 104 -18.46 -0.51 1.76
C LEU A 104 -19.23 -0.62 3.07
N TYR A 105 -18.91 0.25 4.02
CA TYR A 105 -19.75 0.49 5.20
C TYR A 105 -19.79 1.99 5.52
N ASP A 106 -20.80 2.42 6.28
CA ASP A 106 -20.87 3.78 6.83
C ASP A 106 -20.72 3.71 8.34
N GLY A 107 -19.51 3.99 8.84
CA GLY A 107 -19.18 3.95 10.28
C GLY A 107 -19.99 4.92 11.16
N THR A 108 -20.80 5.81 10.57
CA THR A 108 -21.73 6.68 11.32
C THR A 108 -23.04 5.99 11.69
N VAL A 109 -23.43 4.93 10.97
CA VAL A 109 -24.69 4.19 11.15
C VAL A 109 -24.52 2.68 11.28
N ASP A 110 -23.45 2.13 10.73
CA ASP A 110 -23.10 0.71 10.79
C ASP A 110 -22.23 0.40 12.02
N ALA A 111 -22.29 -0.86 12.44
CA ALA A 111 -21.44 -1.41 13.50
C ALA A 111 -20.68 -2.63 12.97
N LEU A 112 -20.09 -2.49 11.77
CA LEU A 112 -19.22 -3.53 11.21
C LEU A 112 -18.00 -3.70 12.11
N ALA A 113 -17.65 -4.94 12.43
CA ALA A 113 -16.59 -5.24 13.38
C ALA A 113 -15.61 -6.26 12.81
N CYS A 114 -14.32 -6.03 13.05
CA CYS A 114 -13.24 -6.98 12.79
C CYS A 114 -12.74 -7.54 14.12
N HIS A 115 -12.73 -8.87 14.27
CA HIS A 115 -12.36 -9.56 15.51
C HIS A 115 -13.11 -9.09 16.78
N GLY A 116 -14.34 -8.61 16.61
CA GLY A 116 -15.19 -8.10 17.69
C GLY A 116 -15.00 -6.61 18.03
N GLU A 117 -14.07 -5.92 17.37
CA GLU A 117 -13.86 -4.47 17.50
C GLU A 117 -14.56 -3.74 16.36
N VAL A 118 -15.41 -2.76 16.68
CA VAL A 118 -16.16 -1.98 15.69
C VAL A 118 -15.20 -1.07 14.91
N LEU A 119 -15.33 -1.08 13.59
CA LEU A 119 -14.51 -0.26 12.71
C LEU A 119 -14.86 1.23 12.87
N PRO A 120 -13.88 2.13 12.99
CA PRO A 120 -14.13 3.56 13.11
C PRO A 120 -14.47 4.20 11.75
N VAL A 121 -15.14 5.36 11.79
CA VAL A 121 -15.29 6.23 10.61
C VAL A 121 -13.92 6.62 10.06
N GLY A 122 -13.81 6.71 8.73
CA GLY A 122 -12.57 7.10 8.05
C GLY A 122 -11.53 5.98 7.94
N ASN A 123 -11.95 4.71 8.00
CA ASN A 123 -11.05 3.55 7.97
C ASN A 123 -11.35 2.59 6.82
N ALA A 124 -10.32 2.02 6.22
CA ALA A 124 -10.40 0.81 5.42
C ALA A 124 -9.61 -0.32 6.08
N VAL A 125 -10.00 -1.57 5.81
CA VAL A 125 -9.38 -2.73 6.44
C VAL A 125 -9.52 -3.98 5.58
N TYR A 126 -8.45 -4.76 5.53
CA TYR A 126 -8.51 -6.20 5.37
C TYR A 126 -8.59 -6.88 6.75
N CYS A 127 -9.72 -7.51 7.04
CA CYS A 127 -9.90 -8.33 8.23
C CYS A 127 -9.55 -9.78 7.91
N GLY A 128 -8.33 -10.19 8.25
CA GLY A 128 -7.84 -11.56 8.10
C GLY A 128 -7.82 -12.32 9.44
N GLY A 129 -7.95 -13.64 9.39
CA GLY A 129 -7.92 -14.52 10.55
C GLY A 129 -8.54 -15.90 10.27
N PRO A 130 -8.61 -16.80 11.26
CA PRO A 130 -9.21 -18.13 11.07
C PRO A 130 -10.69 -18.11 10.67
N ASP A 131 -11.42 -17.08 11.13
CA ASP A 131 -12.86 -16.92 10.92
C ASP A 131 -13.20 -15.69 10.06
N ASP A 132 -12.20 -14.92 9.62
CA ASP A 132 -12.35 -13.65 8.89
C ASP A 132 -11.39 -13.62 7.69
N ASP A 133 -11.91 -13.31 6.52
CA ASP A 133 -11.11 -13.04 5.31
C ASP A 133 -11.93 -12.13 4.41
N TRP A 134 -11.95 -10.84 4.71
CA TRP A 134 -12.77 -9.87 3.97
C TRP A 134 -12.19 -8.46 3.99
N ILE A 135 -12.58 -7.64 3.02
CA ILE A 135 -12.21 -6.23 2.90
C ILE A 135 -13.46 -5.35 3.10
N ALA A 136 -13.28 -4.20 3.74
CA ALA A 136 -14.27 -3.11 3.75
C ALA A 136 -13.60 -1.74 3.90
N ALA A 137 -14.18 -0.72 3.26
CA ALA A 137 -13.78 0.67 3.36
C ALA A 137 -14.95 1.55 3.82
N ASP A 138 -14.66 2.51 4.69
CA ASP A 138 -15.65 3.45 5.19
C ASP A 138 -16.03 4.47 4.11
N LEU A 139 -17.32 4.77 3.99
CA LEU A 139 -17.85 5.72 3.03
C LEU A 139 -17.29 7.13 3.22
N ALA A 140 -17.04 7.57 4.46
CA ALA A 140 -16.47 8.90 4.68
C ALA A 140 -14.98 8.96 4.28
N LEU A 141 -14.24 7.85 4.36
CA LEU A 141 -12.90 7.75 3.79
C LEU A 141 -12.95 7.87 2.27
N LEU A 142 -13.75 7.04 1.60
CA LEU A 142 -13.79 7.00 0.13
C LEU A 142 -14.29 8.31 -0.48
N ARG A 143 -15.18 9.04 0.22
CA ARG A 143 -15.61 10.38 -0.22
C ARG A 143 -14.48 11.41 -0.29
N ALA A 144 -13.29 11.15 0.28
CA ALA A 144 -12.12 11.98 0.03
C ALA A 144 -11.73 12.03 -1.45
N ALA A 145 -12.16 11.06 -2.27
CA ALA A 145 -12.01 11.08 -3.73
C ALA A 145 -12.64 12.33 -4.38
N GLN A 146 -13.65 12.95 -3.74
CA GLN A 146 -14.24 14.22 -4.21
C GLN A 146 -13.21 15.35 -4.30
N ASP A 147 -12.22 15.34 -3.41
CA ASP A 147 -11.16 16.34 -3.34
C ASP A 147 -9.84 15.85 -3.95
N LEU A 148 -9.60 14.53 -3.93
CA LEU A 148 -8.31 13.91 -4.27
C LEU A 148 -8.27 13.27 -5.67
N GLY A 149 -9.43 13.09 -6.31
CA GLY A 149 -9.57 12.35 -7.56
C GLY A 149 -10.03 10.90 -7.37
N ASP A 150 -10.53 10.30 -8.44
CA ASP A 150 -11.14 8.96 -8.42
C ASP A 150 -10.10 7.85 -8.18
N ALA A 151 -8.84 8.06 -8.60
CA ALA A 151 -7.73 7.16 -8.35
C ALA A 151 -7.55 6.83 -6.85
N PHE A 152 -7.99 7.70 -5.95
CA PHE A 152 -7.98 7.47 -4.50
C PHE A 152 -8.72 6.19 -4.10
N VAL A 153 -9.89 5.93 -4.69
CA VAL A 153 -10.71 4.75 -4.38
C VAL A 153 -9.95 3.47 -4.73
N TYR A 154 -9.29 3.46 -5.88
CA TYR A 154 -8.50 2.34 -6.37
C TYR A 154 -7.29 2.07 -5.48
N VAL A 155 -6.56 3.11 -5.05
CA VAL A 155 -5.39 2.98 -4.17
C VAL A 155 -5.78 2.38 -2.82
N VAL A 156 -6.83 2.91 -2.18
CA VAL A 156 -7.31 2.40 -0.89
C VAL A 156 -7.70 0.92 -0.99
N LEU A 157 -8.51 0.55 -1.98
CA LEU A 157 -8.94 -0.84 -2.13
C LEU A 157 -7.81 -1.79 -2.48
N ALA A 158 -6.92 -1.39 -3.40
CA ALA A 158 -5.78 -2.21 -3.80
C ALA A 158 -4.77 -2.38 -2.65
N HIS A 159 -4.65 -1.40 -1.76
CA HIS A 159 -3.85 -1.50 -0.53
C HIS A 159 -4.40 -2.58 0.41
N GLU A 160 -5.70 -2.53 0.73
CA GLU A 160 -6.32 -3.56 1.58
C GLU A 160 -6.25 -4.95 0.91
N TRP A 161 -6.38 -5.02 -0.41
CA TRP A 161 -6.14 -6.26 -1.15
C TRP A 161 -4.70 -6.74 -1.05
N GLY A 162 -3.75 -5.82 -0.97
CA GLY A 162 -2.34 -6.09 -0.68
C GLY A 162 -2.17 -6.87 0.64
N HIS A 163 -2.91 -6.51 1.69
CA HIS A 163 -2.93 -7.30 2.93
C HIS A 163 -3.53 -8.70 2.73
N ALA A 164 -4.61 -8.83 1.96
CA ALA A 164 -5.18 -10.14 1.64
C ALA A 164 -4.15 -11.02 0.91
N VAL A 165 -3.37 -10.45 0.00
CA VAL A 165 -2.26 -11.13 -0.68
C VAL A 165 -1.15 -11.49 0.30
N GLN A 166 -0.73 -10.58 1.17
CA GLN A 166 0.24 -10.88 2.21
C GLN A 166 -0.20 -12.05 3.10
N ALA A 167 -1.48 -12.15 3.44
CA ALA A 167 -2.02 -13.26 4.22
C ALA A 167 -1.87 -14.63 3.53
N ARG A 168 -1.78 -14.63 2.19
CA ARG A 168 -1.57 -15.81 1.34
C ARG A 168 -0.09 -16.08 1.06
N LEU A 169 0.79 -15.12 1.34
CA LEU A 169 2.23 -15.26 1.18
C LEU A 169 2.89 -15.94 2.40
N PRO A 170 3.98 -16.70 2.20
CA PRO A 170 4.77 -17.22 3.31
C PRO A 170 5.43 -16.07 4.10
N GLN A 171 5.72 -16.28 5.38
CA GLN A 171 6.24 -15.23 6.26
C GLN A 171 7.57 -14.64 5.75
N GLU A 172 8.40 -15.43 5.08
CA GLU A 172 9.68 -14.99 4.53
C GLU A 172 9.51 -14.06 3.32
N ALA A 173 8.33 -14.01 2.72
CA ALA A 173 7.99 -13.07 1.66
C ALA A 173 7.49 -11.73 2.21
N HIS A 174 7.27 -11.59 3.53
CA HIS A 174 6.80 -10.33 4.12
C HIS A 174 7.96 -9.35 4.28
N TRP A 175 7.72 -8.09 3.94
CA TRP A 175 8.65 -7.02 4.29
C TRP A 175 8.59 -6.73 5.79
N ALA A 176 9.71 -6.26 6.35
CA ALA A 176 9.71 -5.73 7.71
C ALA A 176 8.79 -4.49 7.83
N ALA A 177 8.72 -3.67 6.77
CA ALA A 177 7.74 -2.62 6.61
C ALA A 177 6.50 -3.19 5.90
N TYR A 178 5.63 -3.84 6.68
CA TYR A 178 4.48 -4.61 6.18
C TYR A 178 3.49 -3.74 5.37
N GLU A 179 3.17 -2.55 5.88
CA GLU A 179 2.28 -1.59 5.20
C GLU A 179 2.83 -1.09 3.86
N LEU A 180 4.14 -0.81 3.80
CA LEU A 180 4.78 -0.41 2.53
C LEU A 180 4.76 -1.55 1.49
N GLN A 181 4.77 -2.81 1.93
CA GLN A 181 4.58 -3.91 1.00
C GLN A 181 3.16 -3.95 0.46
N ALA A 182 2.13 -3.63 1.26
CA ALA A 182 0.76 -3.50 0.76
C ALA A 182 0.64 -2.39 -0.30
N ASP A 183 1.29 -1.24 -0.09
CA ASP A 183 1.37 -0.18 -1.12
C ASP A 183 2.08 -0.66 -2.39
N CYS A 184 3.17 -1.43 -2.27
CA CYS A 184 3.84 -2.05 -3.43
C CYS A 184 2.90 -3.01 -4.18
N LEU A 185 2.21 -3.88 -3.45
CA LEU A 185 1.27 -4.83 -4.06
C LEU A 185 0.11 -4.11 -4.74
N ALA A 186 -0.37 -2.99 -4.16
CA ALA A 186 -1.37 -2.13 -4.79
C ALA A 186 -0.87 -1.58 -6.14
N GLY A 187 0.35 -1.03 -6.18
CA GLY A 187 0.97 -0.52 -7.41
C GLY A 187 1.14 -1.61 -8.49
N ALA A 188 1.53 -2.82 -8.08
CA ALA A 188 1.61 -3.96 -8.99
C ALA A 188 0.25 -4.33 -9.59
N ALA A 189 -0.81 -4.33 -8.77
CA ALA A 189 -2.15 -4.69 -9.20
C ALA A 189 -2.78 -3.65 -10.15
N LEU A 190 -2.69 -2.36 -9.80
CA LEU A 190 -3.31 -1.29 -10.61
C LEU A 190 -2.58 -1.11 -11.94
N GLN A 191 -1.25 -1.02 -11.93
CA GLN A 191 -0.48 -0.94 -13.19
C GLN A 191 -0.66 -2.20 -14.02
N GLY A 192 -0.63 -3.38 -13.40
CA GLY A 192 -0.82 -4.64 -14.10
C GLY A 192 -2.20 -4.76 -14.76
N ALA A 193 -3.27 -4.38 -14.05
CA ALA A 193 -4.61 -4.32 -14.61
C ALA A 193 -4.70 -3.33 -15.79
N ALA A 194 -4.00 -2.19 -15.71
CA ALA A 194 -3.92 -1.23 -16.80
C ALA A 194 -3.16 -1.79 -18.02
N ASP A 195 -2.03 -2.45 -17.80
CA ASP A 195 -1.22 -3.09 -18.86
C ASP A 195 -1.99 -4.21 -19.57
N GLU A 196 -2.90 -4.87 -18.86
CA GLU A 196 -3.82 -5.89 -19.40
C GLU A 196 -5.07 -5.30 -20.07
N GLY A 197 -5.24 -3.98 -20.03
CA GLY A 197 -6.39 -3.26 -20.58
C GLY A 197 -7.69 -3.44 -19.80
N ALA A 198 -7.61 -3.90 -18.55
CA ALA A 198 -8.74 -4.05 -17.64
C ALA A 198 -9.06 -2.76 -16.86
N LEU A 199 -8.07 -1.87 -16.72
CA LEU A 199 -8.20 -0.56 -16.10
C LEU A 199 -7.75 0.52 -17.09
N VAL A 200 -8.53 1.60 -17.22
CA VAL A 200 -8.10 2.79 -17.97
C VAL A 200 -7.53 3.78 -16.97
N VAL A 201 -6.38 4.34 -17.31
CA VAL A 201 -5.70 5.32 -16.46
C VAL A 201 -5.83 6.69 -17.10
N ASP A 202 -6.39 7.65 -16.37
CA ASP A 202 -6.40 9.04 -16.81
C ASP A 202 -5.01 9.68 -16.66
N PRO A 203 -4.62 10.60 -17.56
CA PRO A 203 -3.46 11.46 -17.35
C PRO A 203 -3.33 12.12 -15.97
N THR A 204 -4.42 12.32 -15.21
CA THR A 204 -4.36 12.91 -13.85
C THR A 204 -4.07 11.89 -12.75
N ASP A 205 -4.41 10.60 -12.92
CA ASP A 205 -4.28 9.56 -11.88
C ASP A 205 -2.90 9.49 -11.23
N PRO A 206 -1.75 9.55 -11.95
CA PRO A 206 -0.45 9.49 -11.27
C PRO A 206 -0.24 10.61 -10.26
N GLN A 207 -0.78 11.80 -10.53
CA GLN A 207 -0.71 12.93 -9.59
C GLN A 207 -1.70 12.76 -8.45
N GLU A 208 -2.90 12.25 -8.72
CA GLU A 208 -3.91 11.95 -7.71
C GLU A 208 -3.43 10.89 -6.70
N VAL A 209 -2.72 9.85 -7.16
CA VAL A 209 -2.08 8.85 -6.29
C VAL A 209 -1.05 9.51 -5.35
N LEU A 210 -0.22 10.42 -5.88
CA LEU A 210 0.75 11.15 -5.06
C LEU A 210 0.06 12.07 -4.04
N ASP A 211 -0.97 12.79 -4.47
CA ASP A 211 -1.74 13.71 -3.63
C ASP A 211 -2.52 12.94 -2.54
N SER A 212 -3.00 11.74 -2.86
CA SER A 212 -3.65 10.80 -1.94
C SER A 212 -2.73 10.44 -0.77
N TYR A 213 -1.50 9.99 -1.06
CA TYR A 213 -0.54 9.65 -0.01
C TYR A 213 -0.19 10.86 0.86
N ALA A 214 -0.09 12.06 0.28
CA ALA A 214 0.16 13.29 1.03
C ALA A 214 -1.02 13.68 1.92
N ALA A 215 -2.26 13.51 1.45
CA ALA A 215 -3.48 13.85 2.19
C ALA A 215 -3.73 12.94 3.39
N LEU A 216 -3.28 11.68 3.30
CA LEU A 216 -3.49 10.67 4.34
C LEU A 216 -2.42 10.71 5.43
N ASP A 217 -1.30 11.40 5.23
CA ASP A 217 -0.22 11.49 6.21
C ASP A 217 -0.73 12.12 7.52
N GLY A 218 -0.59 11.37 8.62
CA GLY A 218 -1.07 11.78 9.96
C GLY A 218 -2.58 11.67 10.18
N THR A 219 -3.33 11.06 9.25
CA THR A 219 -4.73 10.62 9.49
C THR A 219 -4.75 9.27 10.23
N PRO A 220 -5.87 8.88 10.87
CA PRO A 220 -5.94 7.56 11.53
C PRO A 220 -5.66 6.37 10.61
N TRP A 221 -6.06 6.44 9.33
CA TRP A 221 -5.77 5.39 8.33
C TRP A 221 -4.35 5.49 7.79
N GLY A 222 -3.84 6.69 7.54
CA GLY A 222 -2.51 6.91 6.99
C GLY A 222 -1.42 7.25 8.02
N ASP A 223 -1.63 6.98 9.31
CA ASP A 223 -0.69 7.41 10.36
C ASP A 223 0.70 6.81 10.11
N GLY A 224 1.66 7.69 9.84
CA GLY A 224 3.01 7.36 9.37
C GLY A 224 3.87 6.61 10.40
N GLY A 225 3.36 6.36 11.61
CA GLY A 225 4.00 5.50 12.60
C GLY A 225 4.10 4.04 12.15
N THR A 226 2.99 3.47 11.66
CA THR A 226 2.93 2.08 11.18
C THR A 226 2.95 1.97 9.66
N HIS A 227 2.41 2.97 8.94
CA HIS A 227 2.28 2.95 7.49
C HIS A 227 3.50 3.51 6.73
N GLY A 228 4.30 4.36 7.39
CA GLY A 228 5.38 5.12 6.77
C GLY A 228 4.93 6.47 6.24
N SER A 229 5.88 7.33 5.91
CA SER A 229 5.62 8.66 5.34
C SER A 229 5.01 8.57 3.94
N ALA A 230 4.29 9.62 3.51
CA ALA A 230 3.74 9.72 2.15
C ALA A 230 4.78 9.40 1.05
N GLN A 231 6.03 9.85 1.24
CA GLN A 231 7.13 9.58 0.31
C GLN A 231 7.53 8.10 0.28
N GLU A 232 7.59 7.44 1.45
CA GLU A 232 7.92 6.01 1.54
C GLU A 232 6.83 5.15 0.90
N ARG A 233 5.56 5.50 1.16
CA ARG A 233 4.38 4.83 0.58
C ARG A 233 4.36 4.95 -0.93
N TYR A 234 4.50 6.16 -1.47
CA TYR A 234 4.56 6.38 -2.91
C TYR A 234 5.76 5.65 -3.56
N ALA A 235 6.95 5.69 -2.94
CA ALA A 235 8.10 4.95 -3.45
C ALA A 235 7.90 3.43 -3.46
N ALA A 236 7.16 2.89 -2.48
CA ALA A 236 6.81 1.49 -2.45
C ALA A 236 5.78 1.14 -3.54
N PHE A 237 4.76 1.97 -3.71
CA PHE A 237 3.80 1.87 -4.81
C PHE A 237 4.49 1.85 -6.18
N GLU A 238 5.39 2.81 -6.45
CA GLU A 238 6.16 2.88 -7.69
C GLU A 238 7.03 1.63 -7.92
N ARG A 239 7.55 1.03 -6.85
CA ARG A 239 8.30 -0.23 -6.94
C ARG A 239 7.41 -1.37 -7.45
N GLY A 240 6.14 -1.40 -7.04
CA GLY A 240 5.14 -2.33 -7.56
C GLY A 240 4.79 -2.08 -9.01
N VAL A 241 4.56 -0.81 -9.37
CA VAL A 241 4.28 -0.38 -10.76
C VAL A 241 5.37 -0.87 -11.72
N VAL A 242 6.64 -0.74 -11.33
CA VAL A 242 7.78 -1.13 -12.19
C VAL A 242 8.08 -2.63 -12.11
N GLY A 243 7.99 -3.20 -10.91
CA GLY A 243 8.50 -4.54 -10.62
C GLY A 243 7.45 -5.66 -10.64
N GLY A 244 6.17 -5.32 -10.74
CA GLY A 244 5.07 -6.26 -10.58
C GLY A 244 5.11 -6.98 -9.22
N PRO A 245 4.44 -8.14 -9.09
CA PRO A 245 4.34 -8.87 -7.83
C PRO A 245 5.71 -9.30 -7.28
N VAL A 246 6.62 -9.72 -8.15
CA VAL A 246 7.98 -10.16 -7.77
C VAL A 246 8.80 -8.99 -7.23
N GLY A 247 8.59 -7.78 -7.75
CA GLY A 247 9.19 -6.55 -7.23
C GLY A 247 8.87 -6.30 -5.76
N CYS A 248 7.73 -6.81 -5.28
CA CYS A 248 7.25 -6.65 -3.91
C CYS A 248 7.73 -7.74 -2.94
N LEU A 249 8.67 -8.61 -3.35
CA LEU A 249 9.31 -9.58 -2.45
C LEU A 249 10.62 -9.04 -1.84
N PRO A 250 11.02 -9.54 -0.66
CA PRO A 250 12.37 -9.30 -0.11
C PRO A 250 13.45 -9.77 -1.09
N VAL A 251 14.57 -9.04 -1.12
CA VAL A 251 15.77 -9.37 -1.92
C VAL A 251 16.79 -10.17 -1.14
#